data_AF-A0A0D2Q5P9-F1
#
_entry.id   AF-A0A0D2Q5P9-F1
#
_cell.length_a   1.000
_cell.length_b   1.000
_cell.length_c   1.000
_cell.angle_alpha   90.00
_cell.angle_beta   90.00
_cell.angle_gamma   90.00
#
_symmetry.space_group_name_H-M   'P 1'
#
loop_
_entity.id
_entity.type
_entity.pdbx_description
1 polymer ?
#
loop_
_entity_poly.entity_id
_entity_poly.type
_entity_poly.pdbx_seq_one_letter_code
_entity_poly.pdbx_strand_id
1 'polypeptide(L)'
;VRLNEDDMEFDMIGIDAAIANSFRRILIAELPTMAIEKVLIANNTSIIQDEVLAHRLGLVPIRVDPRLFDYLSENDQPNEKNTVVFKLHVQCKRGSPRITVKSDALKWLPNGSELVKETRNATSDSSSKPETYTYFGCSQETIPEFVKNPIIPKYPDIIVAKLGPGQEIELEAHAVKGIGKTHAKWSPVATAWYRMLPEVGEGQL
;
A
#
# COMPACT_ATOMS: atom_id res chain seq x y z
N VAL A 1 19.58 23.61 -4.17
CA VAL A 1 18.61 22.55 -3.82
C VAL A 1 17.23 23.01 -4.22
N ARG A 2 16.57 22.30 -5.13
CA ARG A 2 15.15 22.48 -5.46
C ARG A 2 14.38 21.41 -4.71
N LEU A 3 13.40 21.82 -3.91
CA LEU A 3 12.58 20.92 -3.11
C LEU A 3 11.11 21.24 -3.38
N ASN A 4 10.39 20.26 -3.93
CA ASN A 4 8.94 20.25 -4.06
C ASN A 4 8.37 19.19 -3.09
N GLU A 5 7.04 19.05 -3.04
CA GLU A 5 6.40 18.06 -2.16
C GLU A 5 6.76 16.60 -2.51
N ASP A 6 6.85 16.28 -3.80
CA ASP A 6 7.13 14.92 -4.29
C ASP A 6 8.50 14.79 -5.01
N ASP A 7 9.20 15.90 -5.26
CA ASP A 7 10.49 15.93 -5.99
C ASP A 7 11.59 16.66 -5.20
N MET A 8 12.83 16.16 -5.29
CA MET A 8 14.01 16.81 -4.72
C MET A 8 15.20 16.74 -5.70
N GLU A 9 15.85 17.87 -5.92
CA GLU A 9 17.07 17.99 -6.74
C GLU A 9 18.15 18.73 -5.96
N PHE A 10 19.34 18.13 -5.87
CA PHE A 10 20.48 18.67 -5.14
C PHE A 10 21.80 18.22 -5.76
N ASP A 11 22.86 18.99 -5.50
CA ASP A 11 24.20 18.71 -5.97
C ASP A 11 25.01 18.01 -4.88
N MET A 12 25.82 17.02 -5.27
CA MET A 12 26.81 16.39 -4.40
C MET A 12 28.21 16.66 -4.96
N ILE A 13 29.01 17.43 -4.24
CA ILE A 13 30.37 17.82 -4.66
C ILE A 13 31.39 17.02 -3.85
N GLY A 14 32.41 16.49 -4.52
CA GLY A 14 33.53 15.79 -3.87
C GLY A 14 33.24 14.34 -3.47
N ILE A 15 32.19 13.72 -4.02
CA ILE A 15 31.84 12.32 -3.81
C ILE A 15 32.21 11.47 -5.03
N ASP A 16 32.65 10.24 -4.78
CA ASP A 16 32.91 9.27 -5.84
C ASP A 16 31.60 8.71 -6.44
N ALA A 17 31.64 8.37 -7.73
CA ALA A 17 30.49 7.82 -8.44
C ALA A 17 29.98 6.49 -7.82
N ALA A 18 30.85 5.70 -7.20
CA ALA A 18 30.46 4.47 -6.52
C ALA A 18 29.56 4.75 -5.30
N ILE A 19 29.84 5.81 -4.54
CA ILE A 19 29.03 6.20 -3.38
C ILE A 19 27.69 6.80 -3.86
N ALA A 20 27.72 7.66 -4.89
CA ALA A 20 26.50 8.21 -5.50
C ALA A 20 25.57 7.11 -6.04
N ASN A 21 26.13 6.11 -6.73
CA ASN A 21 25.36 4.95 -7.20
C ASN A 21 24.85 4.07 -6.05
N SER A 22 25.58 3.99 -4.94
CA SER A 22 25.12 3.27 -3.74
C SER A 22 23.89 3.94 -3.14
N PHE A 23 23.87 5.27 -2.99
CA PHE A 23 22.66 6.00 -2.56
C PHE A 23 21.49 5.76 -3.52
N ARG A 24 21.72 5.86 -4.82
CA ARG A 24 20.69 5.57 -5.83
C ARG A 24 20.08 4.18 -5.67
N ARG A 25 20.91 3.16 -5.42
CA ARG A 25 20.46 1.76 -5.22
C ARG A 25 19.67 1.61 -3.92
N ILE A 26 20.13 2.21 -2.83
CA ILE A 26 19.45 2.16 -1.52
C ILE A 26 18.07 2.80 -1.63
N LEU A 27 17.97 3.99 -2.25
CA LEU A 27 16.70 4.70 -2.44
C LEU A 27 15.66 3.87 -3.20
N ILE A 28 16.11 3.14 -4.23
CA ILE A 28 15.20 2.35 -5.09
C ILE A 28 14.80 1.03 -4.42
N ALA A 29 15.73 0.35 -3.74
CA ALA A 29 15.57 -1.07 -3.42
C ALA A 29 15.57 -1.40 -1.92
N GLU A 30 16.23 -0.61 -1.06
CA GLU A 30 16.46 -1.02 0.34
C GLU A 30 15.65 -0.21 1.35
N LEU A 31 15.14 0.95 0.96
CA LEU A 31 14.24 1.72 1.82
C LEU A 31 12.89 1.02 1.99
N PRO A 32 12.42 0.81 3.23
CA PRO A 32 11.15 0.15 3.48
C PRO A 32 9.96 1.08 3.30
N THR A 33 8.84 0.53 2.84
CA THR A 33 7.55 1.21 2.71
C THR A 33 6.40 0.27 3.07
N MET A 34 5.19 0.82 3.18
CA MET A 34 3.95 0.04 3.36
C MET A 34 3.24 -0.10 2.01
N ALA A 35 2.90 -1.33 1.64
CA ALA A 35 2.12 -1.62 0.43
C ALA A 35 1.19 -2.81 0.64
N ILE A 36 0.12 -2.91 -0.17
CA ILE A 36 -0.85 -4.01 -0.11
C ILE A 36 -0.18 -5.31 -0.60
N GLU A 37 -0.24 -6.34 0.25
CA GLU A 37 0.32 -7.66 -0.03
C GLU A 37 -0.77 -8.71 -0.23
N LYS A 38 -1.72 -8.79 0.70
CA LYS A 38 -2.80 -9.78 0.64
C LYS A 38 -4.11 -9.07 0.38
N VAL A 39 -4.91 -9.59 -0.55
CA VAL A 39 -6.26 -9.12 -0.83
C VAL A 39 -7.21 -10.29 -0.64
N LEU A 40 -8.13 -10.15 0.30
CA LEU A 40 -9.16 -11.11 0.63
C LEU A 40 -10.45 -10.66 -0.05
N ILE A 41 -10.92 -11.42 -1.04
CA ILE A 41 -12.12 -11.07 -1.80
C ILE A 41 -13.29 -11.86 -1.23
N ALA A 42 -14.31 -11.15 -0.74
CA ALA A 42 -15.55 -11.78 -0.28
C ALA A 42 -16.49 -12.01 -1.46
N ASN A 43 -16.61 -11.02 -2.35
CA ASN A 43 -17.42 -11.10 -3.55
C ASN A 43 -16.87 -10.19 -4.65
N ASN A 44 -16.65 -10.74 -5.84
CA ASN A 44 -16.32 -9.97 -7.03
C ASN A 44 -17.19 -10.44 -8.21
N THR A 45 -18.12 -9.58 -8.62
CA THR A 45 -18.96 -9.80 -9.82
C THR A 45 -18.59 -8.86 -10.96
N SER A 46 -17.45 -8.17 -10.83
CA SER A 46 -16.94 -7.28 -11.86
C SER A 46 -16.35 -8.06 -13.06
N ILE A 47 -15.99 -7.32 -14.11
CA ILE A 47 -15.34 -7.90 -15.30
C ILE A 47 -13.84 -8.18 -15.02
N ILE A 48 -13.26 -7.49 -14.04
CA ILE A 48 -11.84 -7.61 -13.72
C ILE A 48 -11.64 -8.89 -12.89
N GLN A 49 -10.69 -9.72 -13.32
CA GLN A 49 -10.31 -10.92 -12.60
C GLN A 49 -9.71 -10.59 -11.24
N ASP A 50 -9.91 -11.47 -10.28
CA ASP A 50 -9.47 -11.32 -8.89
C ASP A 50 -7.98 -11.04 -8.76
N GLU A 51 -7.15 -11.76 -9.52
CA GLU A 51 -5.70 -11.62 -9.50
C GLU A 51 -5.26 -10.28 -10.07
N VAL A 52 -5.94 -9.82 -11.13
CA VAL A 52 -5.67 -8.52 -11.77
C VAL A 52 -6.09 -7.39 -10.84
N LEU A 53 -7.23 -7.51 -10.16
CA LEU A 53 -7.72 -6.56 -9.18
C LEU A 53 -6.74 -6.44 -8.01
N ALA A 54 -6.31 -7.59 -7.46
CA ALA A 54 -5.35 -7.66 -6.36
C ALA A 54 -4.00 -7.03 -6.75
N HIS A 55 -3.49 -7.33 -7.95
CA HIS A 55 -2.24 -6.75 -8.45
C HIS A 55 -2.33 -5.22 -8.58
N ARG A 56 -3.45 -4.69 -9.07
CA ARG A 56 -3.66 -3.23 -9.17
C ARG A 56 -3.70 -2.56 -7.81
N LEU A 57 -4.40 -3.16 -6.84
CA LEU A 57 -4.44 -2.67 -5.47
C LEU A 57 -3.05 -2.70 -4.83
N GLY A 58 -2.24 -3.72 -5.11
CA GLY A 58 -0.85 -3.84 -4.67
C GLY A 58 0.04 -2.67 -5.07
N LEU A 59 -0.26 -1.99 -6.19
CA LEU A 59 0.51 -0.85 -6.72
C LEU A 59 -0.01 0.51 -6.25
N VAL A 60 -1.09 0.57 -5.47
CA VAL A 60 -1.60 1.84 -4.92
C VAL A 60 -0.71 2.29 -3.77
N PRO A 61 -0.06 3.47 -3.84
CA PRO A 61 0.80 3.95 -2.77
C PRO A 61 -0.04 4.39 -1.56
N ILE A 62 0.35 3.95 -0.37
CA ILE A 62 -0.32 4.27 0.88
C ILE A 62 0.50 5.32 1.63
N ARG A 63 -0.18 6.36 2.17
CA ARG A 63 0.44 7.39 2.98
C ARG A 63 0.53 6.93 4.44
N VAL A 64 1.58 6.18 4.76
CA VAL A 64 1.87 5.69 6.11
C VAL A 64 3.37 5.79 6.38
N ASP A 65 3.74 6.11 7.62
CA ASP A 65 5.14 6.05 8.06
C ASP A 65 5.55 4.59 8.34
N PRO A 66 6.43 3.98 7.52
CA PRO A 66 6.85 2.59 7.69
C PRO A 66 7.68 2.36 8.97
N ARG A 67 8.17 3.41 9.63
CA ARG A 67 8.96 3.28 10.87
C ARG A 67 8.12 2.90 12.07
N LEU A 68 6.80 3.15 12.01
CA LEU A 68 5.86 2.81 13.08
C LEU A 68 5.45 1.34 13.06
N PHE A 69 5.81 0.60 12.01
CA PHE A 69 5.41 -0.78 11.79
C PHE A 69 6.58 -1.75 11.81
N ASP A 70 6.33 -2.95 12.31
CA ASP A 70 7.28 -4.07 12.31
C ASP A 70 7.14 -4.91 11.02
N TYR A 71 8.18 -5.68 10.70
CA TYR A 71 8.12 -6.62 9.58
C TYR A 71 7.29 -7.85 9.94
N LEU A 72 6.40 -8.26 9.03
CA LEU A 72 5.65 -9.50 9.16
C LEU A 72 6.55 -10.69 8.83
N SER A 73 6.76 -11.58 9.81
CA SER A 73 7.45 -12.86 9.60
C SER A 73 6.46 -13.94 9.13
N GLU A 74 6.94 -15.00 8.46
CA GLU A 74 6.06 -16.06 7.90
C GLU A 74 5.20 -16.78 8.95
N ASN A 75 5.70 -16.89 10.18
CA ASN A 75 5.01 -17.53 11.31
C ASN A 75 4.22 -16.54 12.17
N ASP A 76 4.32 -15.24 11.90
CA ASP A 76 3.68 -14.22 12.72
C ASP A 76 2.23 -14.01 12.28
N GLN A 77 1.36 -13.74 13.25
CA GLN A 77 -0.03 -13.42 12.97
C GLN A 77 -0.16 -11.93 12.64
N PRO A 78 -0.98 -11.55 11.65
CA PRO A 78 -1.29 -10.15 11.39
C PRO A 78 -1.88 -9.47 12.63
N ASN A 79 -1.19 -8.46 13.15
CA ASN A 79 -1.51 -7.71 14.36
C ASN A 79 -1.52 -6.20 14.07
N GLU A 80 -1.84 -5.39 15.08
CA GLU A 80 -1.95 -3.94 14.96
C GLU A 80 -0.61 -3.23 14.67
N LYS A 81 0.53 -3.88 14.90
CA LYS A 81 1.87 -3.29 14.71
C LYS A 81 2.53 -3.68 13.39
N ASN A 82 2.09 -4.76 12.75
CA ASN A 82 2.70 -5.27 11.52
C ASN A 82 1.81 -5.04 10.28
N THR A 83 0.50 -4.88 10.45
CA THR A 83 -0.47 -4.88 9.35
C THR A 83 -1.43 -3.71 9.44
N VAL A 84 -1.76 -3.14 8.29
CA VAL A 84 -2.85 -2.17 8.11
C VAL A 84 -3.91 -2.81 7.23
N VAL A 85 -5.18 -2.73 7.63
CA VAL A 85 -6.30 -3.30 6.88
C VAL A 85 -7.12 -2.21 6.22
N PHE A 86 -7.48 -2.39 4.96
CA PHE A 86 -8.43 -1.57 4.23
C PHE A 86 -9.61 -2.41 3.77
N LYS A 87 -10.80 -1.83 3.75
CA LYS A 87 -12.02 -2.42 3.18
C LYS A 87 -12.45 -1.65 1.94
N LEU A 88 -12.79 -2.38 0.89
CA LEU A 88 -13.42 -1.84 -0.30
C LEU A 88 -14.76 -2.54 -0.49
N HIS A 89 -15.84 -1.77 -0.36
CA HIS A 89 -17.18 -2.28 -0.64
C HIS A 89 -17.91 -1.29 -1.54
N VAL A 90 -18.13 -1.68 -2.79
CA VAL A 90 -18.79 -0.85 -3.80
C VAL A 90 -19.75 -1.69 -4.63
N GLN A 91 -21.01 -1.24 -4.70
CA GLN A 91 -22.06 -1.87 -5.48
C GLN A 91 -22.68 -0.86 -6.45
N CYS A 92 -22.82 -1.27 -7.72
CA CYS A 92 -23.55 -0.51 -8.73
C CYS A 92 -24.98 -1.05 -8.81
N LYS A 93 -25.97 -0.25 -8.38
CA LYS A 93 -27.39 -0.66 -8.45
C LYS A 93 -27.86 -0.86 -9.90
N ARG A 94 -28.83 -1.76 -10.09
CA ARG A 94 -29.47 -1.98 -11.40
C ARG A 94 -30.20 -0.70 -11.83
N GLY A 95 -29.95 -0.24 -13.06
CA GLY A 95 -30.52 1.01 -13.61
C GLY A 95 -29.68 2.27 -13.39
N SER A 96 -28.61 2.20 -12.59
CA SER A 96 -27.64 3.30 -12.46
C SER A 96 -26.66 3.33 -13.65
N PRO A 97 -26.05 4.50 -13.98
CA PRO A 97 -24.96 4.54 -14.94
C PRO A 97 -23.73 3.77 -14.42
N ARG A 98 -22.82 3.42 -15.32
CA ARG A 98 -21.54 2.78 -14.95
C ARG A 98 -20.78 3.64 -13.96
N ILE A 99 -20.31 3.03 -12.87
CA ILE A 99 -19.51 3.72 -11.85
C ILE A 99 -18.03 3.39 -12.03
N THR A 100 -17.17 4.37 -11.73
CA THR A 100 -15.73 4.16 -11.72
C THR A 100 -15.28 4.12 -10.27
N VAL A 101 -14.77 2.97 -9.84
CA VAL A 101 -14.21 2.77 -8.51
C VAL A 101 -12.78 3.31 -8.51
N LYS A 102 -12.50 4.23 -7.59
CA LYS A 102 -11.19 4.84 -7.40
C LYS A 102 -10.58 4.38 -6.06
N SER A 103 -9.33 4.76 -5.81
CA SER A 103 -8.61 4.45 -4.57
C SER A 103 -9.22 5.12 -3.34
N ASP A 104 -9.93 6.25 -3.49
CA ASP A 104 -10.70 6.90 -2.41
C ASP A 104 -11.74 5.99 -1.73
N ALA A 105 -12.21 4.96 -2.43
CA ALA A 105 -13.17 4.00 -1.91
C ALA A 105 -12.57 3.01 -0.90
N LEU A 106 -11.23 2.96 -0.78
CA LEU A 106 -10.54 2.17 0.24
C LEU A 106 -10.67 2.85 1.61
N LYS A 107 -11.39 2.19 2.52
CA LYS A 107 -11.59 2.66 3.89
C LYS A 107 -10.65 1.92 4.83
N TRP A 108 -9.87 2.64 5.62
CA TRP A 108 -9.04 2.04 6.65
C TRP A 108 -9.89 1.44 7.77
N LEU A 109 -9.54 0.24 8.20
CA LEU A 109 -10.13 -0.47 9.34
C LEU A 109 -9.11 -0.53 10.49
N PRO A 110 -9.28 0.30 11.53
CA PRO A 110 -8.30 0.39 12.63
C PRO A 110 -8.37 -0.77 13.62
N ASN A 111 -9.46 -1.53 13.59
CA ASN A 111 -9.72 -2.66 14.48
C ASN A 111 -9.35 -4.01 13.85
N GLY A 112 -8.78 -3.99 12.64
CA GLY A 112 -8.41 -5.19 11.88
C GLY A 112 -9.48 -5.63 10.89
N SER A 113 -9.32 -6.87 10.43
CA SER A 113 -10.18 -7.56 9.47
C SER A 113 -11.55 -7.86 10.07
N GLU A 114 -12.60 -7.54 9.31
CA GLU A 114 -14.00 -7.90 9.61
C GLU A 114 -14.38 -9.23 8.95
N LEU A 115 -13.62 -9.68 7.94
CA LEU A 115 -13.85 -10.96 7.28
C LEU A 115 -13.49 -12.13 8.20
N VAL A 116 -14.45 -13.04 8.35
CA VAL A 116 -14.31 -14.26 9.14
C VAL A 116 -13.53 -15.30 8.36
N LYS A 117 -12.55 -15.92 9.01
CA LYS A 117 -11.81 -17.06 8.47
C LYS A 117 -12.69 -18.30 8.63
N GLU A 118 -13.02 -18.96 7.52
CA GLU A 118 -13.74 -20.24 7.58
C GLU A 118 -12.81 -21.34 8.14
N THR A 119 -12.77 -21.50 9.47
CA THR A 119 -12.06 -22.61 10.10
C THR A 119 -12.86 -23.89 9.88
N ARG A 120 -12.32 -24.81 9.05
CA ARG A 120 -12.95 -26.08 8.64
C ARG A 120 -13.21 -27.11 9.77
N ASN A 121 -13.01 -26.77 11.03
CA ASN A 121 -13.27 -27.68 12.15
C ASN A 121 -14.37 -27.12 13.05
N ALA A 122 -15.62 -27.45 12.71
CA ALA A 122 -16.76 -27.29 13.58
C ALA A 122 -16.68 -28.32 14.72
N THR A 123 -16.08 -27.92 15.84
CA THR A 123 -16.47 -28.44 17.15
C THR A 123 -16.96 -27.27 17.97
N SER A 124 -18.25 -27.36 18.29
CA SER A 124 -19.07 -26.42 19.05
C SER A 124 -18.41 -25.95 20.34
N ASP A 125 -18.05 -24.66 20.40
CA ASP A 125 -18.07 -23.89 21.65
C ASP A 125 -18.49 -22.45 21.35
N SER A 126 -19.66 -22.06 21.88
CA SER A 126 -20.45 -20.90 21.49
C SER A 126 -20.08 -19.61 22.24
N SER A 127 -18.80 -19.33 22.49
CA SER A 127 -18.40 -18.11 23.23
C SER A 127 -17.14 -17.39 22.74
N SER A 128 -16.39 -17.93 21.78
CA SER A 128 -15.25 -17.22 21.20
C SER A 128 -15.71 -16.30 20.06
N LYS A 129 -15.18 -15.07 20.02
CA LYS A 129 -15.34 -14.18 18.86
C LYS A 129 -14.90 -14.92 17.60
N PRO A 130 -15.59 -14.76 16.46
CA PRO A 130 -15.20 -15.41 15.21
C PRO A 130 -13.74 -15.09 14.90
N GLU A 131 -12.96 -16.10 14.51
CA GLU A 131 -11.56 -15.91 14.10
C GLU A 131 -11.52 -15.11 12.80
N THR A 132 -11.02 -13.88 12.84
CA THR A 132 -10.78 -13.07 11.65
C THR A 132 -9.35 -13.25 11.16
N TYR A 133 -9.01 -12.68 10.00
CA TYR A 133 -7.67 -12.81 9.42
C TYR A 133 -6.57 -12.03 10.18
N THR A 134 -6.94 -11.26 11.21
CA THR A 134 -6.04 -10.44 12.02
C THR A 134 -6.43 -10.54 13.50
N TYR A 135 -5.44 -10.44 14.39
CA TYR A 135 -5.66 -10.41 15.83
C TYR A 135 -5.17 -9.06 16.36
N PHE A 136 -6.06 -8.07 16.40
CA PHE A 136 -5.71 -6.73 16.89
C PHE A 136 -6.04 -6.64 18.38
N GLY A 137 -5.00 -6.46 19.20
CA GLY A 137 -5.15 -6.33 20.66
C GLY A 137 -5.70 -4.96 21.08
N CYS A 138 -5.47 -3.94 20.26
CA CYS A 138 -5.98 -2.58 20.43
C CYS A 138 -6.28 -1.91 19.08
N SER A 139 -7.10 -0.87 19.11
CA SER A 139 -7.42 -0.09 17.92
C SER A 139 -6.26 0.81 17.52
N GLN A 140 -5.88 0.81 16.24
CA GLN A 140 -4.84 1.69 15.71
C GLN A 140 -5.22 3.18 15.79
N GLU A 141 -6.50 3.53 15.90
CA GLU A 141 -6.95 4.93 16.10
C GLU A 141 -6.43 5.55 17.40
N THR A 142 -6.07 4.73 18.39
CA THR A 142 -5.55 5.24 19.67
C THR A 142 -4.11 5.76 19.58
N ILE A 143 -3.42 5.48 18.46
CA ILE A 143 -2.05 5.92 18.23
C ILE A 143 -2.07 7.40 17.80
N PRO A 144 -1.46 8.32 18.57
CA PRO A 144 -1.55 9.77 18.32
C PRO A 144 -1.09 10.20 16.92
N GLU A 145 -0.10 9.51 16.37
CA GLU A 145 0.42 9.76 15.02
C GLU A 145 -0.65 9.58 13.94
N PHE A 146 -1.56 8.60 14.10
CA PHE A 146 -2.60 8.30 13.13
C PHE A 146 -3.84 9.19 13.27
N VAL A 147 -4.09 9.75 14.46
CA VAL A 147 -5.10 10.80 14.64
C VAL A 147 -4.70 12.06 13.87
N LYS A 148 -3.42 12.42 13.90
CA LYS A 148 -2.90 13.58 13.17
C LYS A 148 -2.83 13.33 11.67
N ASN A 149 -2.44 12.12 11.25
CA ASN A 149 -2.29 11.73 9.86
C ASN A 149 -3.01 10.40 9.61
N PRO A 150 -4.27 10.42 9.16
CA PRO A 150 -5.01 9.19 8.93
C PRO A 150 -4.38 8.36 7.81
N ILE A 151 -4.51 7.05 7.94
CA ILE A 151 -3.99 6.09 6.98
C ILE A 151 -4.89 6.08 5.74
N ILE A 152 -4.42 6.69 4.66
CA ILE A 152 -5.16 6.80 3.39
C ILE A 152 -4.24 6.50 2.20
N PRO A 153 -4.81 6.11 1.04
CA PRO A 153 -4.07 6.14 -0.22
C PRO A 153 -3.51 7.54 -0.49
N LYS A 154 -2.25 7.64 -0.94
CA LYS A 154 -1.60 8.94 -1.22
C LYS A 154 -2.31 9.70 -2.34
N TYR A 155 -2.79 8.98 -3.35
CA TYR A 155 -3.56 9.54 -4.47
C TYR A 155 -4.97 8.95 -4.47
N PRO A 156 -6.03 9.76 -4.25
CA PRO A 156 -7.41 9.29 -4.13
C PRO A 156 -8.09 9.01 -5.48
N ASP A 157 -7.50 9.44 -6.59
CA ASP A 157 -8.10 9.43 -7.92
C ASP A 157 -7.64 8.27 -8.81
N ILE A 158 -6.84 7.34 -8.26
CA ILE A 158 -6.37 6.16 -8.99
C ILE A 158 -7.57 5.24 -9.29
N ILE A 159 -7.87 5.04 -10.56
CA ILE A 159 -8.92 4.12 -10.99
C ILE A 159 -8.50 2.68 -10.62
N VAL A 160 -9.37 1.96 -9.92
CA VAL A 160 -9.20 0.54 -9.56
C VAL A 160 -10.04 -0.34 -10.47
N ALA A 161 -11.32 -0.03 -10.63
CA ALA A 161 -12.26 -0.83 -11.43
C ALA A 161 -13.35 0.04 -12.05
N LYS A 162 -14.01 -0.49 -13.08
CA LYS A 162 -15.25 0.08 -13.63
C LYS A 162 -16.35 -0.95 -13.47
N LEU A 163 -17.46 -0.56 -12.83
CA LEU A 163 -18.59 -1.44 -12.58
C LEU A 163 -19.78 -1.05 -13.44
N GLY A 164 -20.41 -2.07 -14.00
CA GLY A 164 -21.71 -1.97 -14.67
C GLY A 164 -22.88 -2.17 -13.72
N PRO A 165 -24.11 -1.90 -14.18
CA PRO A 165 -25.31 -2.03 -13.35
C PRO A 165 -25.50 -3.48 -12.87
N GLY A 166 -25.66 -3.66 -11.56
CA GLY A 166 -25.81 -4.96 -10.90
C GLY A 166 -24.51 -5.62 -10.47
N GLN A 167 -23.34 -5.02 -10.73
CA GLN A 167 -22.05 -5.53 -10.28
C GLN A 167 -21.63 -4.96 -8.92
N GLU A 168 -20.83 -5.72 -8.21
CA GLU A 168 -20.36 -5.46 -6.85
C GLU A 168 -18.94 -5.99 -6.66
N ILE A 169 -18.17 -5.25 -5.85
CA ILE A 169 -16.86 -5.66 -5.33
C ILE A 169 -16.90 -5.47 -3.81
N GLU A 170 -16.60 -6.53 -3.09
CA GLU A 170 -16.37 -6.55 -1.64
C GLU A 170 -15.07 -7.29 -1.35
N LEU A 171 -14.11 -6.57 -0.76
CA LEU A 171 -12.80 -7.13 -0.40
C LEU A 171 -12.17 -6.39 0.78
N GLU A 172 -11.20 -7.05 1.40
CA GLU A 172 -10.25 -6.48 2.35
C GLU A 172 -8.82 -6.56 1.80
N ALA A 173 -8.03 -5.52 1.99
CA ALA A 173 -6.65 -5.43 1.56
C ALA A 173 -5.73 -5.20 2.76
N HIS A 174 -4.75 -6.07 2.94
CA HIS A 174 -3.81 -6.07 4.04
C HIS A 174 -2.48 -5.51 3.53
N ALA A 175 -2.09 -4.37 4.07
CA ALA A 175 -0.83 -3.72 3.79
C ALA A 175 0.21 -4.05 4.86
N VAL A 176 1.42 -4.37 4.39
CA VAL A 176 2.55 -4.78 5.22
C VAL A 176 3.80 -4.01 4.83
N LYS A 177 4.75 -3.96 5.76
CA LYS A 177 6.06 -3.37 5.55
C LYS A 177 6.93 -4.28 4.68
N GLY A 178 7.56 -3.70 3.66
CA GLY A 178 8.47 -4.41 2.76
C GLY A 178 9.47 -3.48 2.11
N ILE A 179 10.37 -4.03 1.29
CA ILE A 179 11.44 -3.30 0.60
C ILE A 179 11.34 -3.46 -0.92
N GLY A 180 11.78 -2.44 -1.66
CA GLY A 180 11.73 -2.42 -3.12
C GLY A 180 12.50 -3.56 -3.81
N LYS A 181 13.51 -4.13 -3.13
CA LYS A 181 14.29 -5.30 -3.60
C LYS A 181 13.42 -6.55 -3.74
N THR A 182 12.41 -6.71 -2.90
CA THR A 182 11.50 -7.86 -2.94
C THR A 182 10.46 -7.68 -4.05
N HIS A 183 9.87 -6.49 -4.15
CA HIS A 183 8.92 -6.15 -5.21
C HIS A 183 8.86 -4.63 -5.41
N ALA A 184 8.69 -4.20 -6.67
CA ALA A 184 8.69 -2.78 -7.04
C ALA A 184 7.60 -1.94 -6.34
N LYS A 185 6.51 -2.56 -5.89
CA LYS A 185 5.44 -1.90 -5.13
C LYS A 185 5.89 -1.27 -3.82
N TRP A 186 7.00 -1.75 -3.25
CA TRP A 186 7.60 -1.18 -2.04
C TRP A 186 8.69 -0.15 -2.34
N SER A 187 8.91 0.23 -3.61
CA SER A 187 9.86 1.30 -3.92
C SER A 187 9.26 2.65 -3.50
N PRO A 188 9.91 3.42 -2.60
CA PRO A 188 9.39 4.71 -2.15
C PRO A 188 9.53 5.83 -3.19
N VAL A 189 10.36 5.62 -4.20
CA VAL A 189 10.71 6.63 -5.21
C VAL A 189 10.12 6.23 -6.56
N ALA A 190 9.53 7.21 -7.26
CA ALA A 190 9.12 7.00 -8.65
C ALA A 190 10.34 6.78 -9.56
N THR A 191 11.36 7.63 -9.39
CA THR A 191 12.67 7.48 -10.02
C THR A 191 13.73 8.14 -9.16
N ALA A 192 14.92 7.54 -9.12
CA ALA A 192 16.10 8.14 -8.51
C ALA A 192 17.27 7.98 -9.48
N TRP A 193 17.86 9.10 -9.89
CA TRP A 193 18.94 9.14 -10.86
C TRP A 193 19.88 10.30 -10.54
N TYR A 194 21.08 10.29 -11.13
CA TYR A 194 22.04 11.38 -11.03
C TYR A 194 22.69 11.59 -12.40
N ARG A 195 23.22 12.79 -12.62
CA ARG A 195 24.08 13.13 -13.75
C ARG A 195 25.31 13.85 -13.27
N MET A 196 26.40 13.70 -14.02
CA MET A 196 27.58 14.55 -13.82
C MET A 196 27.28 15.96 -14.30
N LEU A 197 27.84 16.96 -13.62
CA LEU A 197 27.77 18.34 -14.07
C LEU A 197 28.57 18.47 -15.37
N PRO A 198 27.98 18.94 -16.48
CA PRO A 198 28.72 19.10 -17.72
C PRO A 198 29.69 20.28 -17.59
N GLU A 199 30.96 20.05 -17.93
CA GLU A 199 31.95 21.10 -18.09
C GLU A 199 31.95 21.54 -19.55
N VAL A 200 31.55 22.78 -19.82
CA VAL A 200 31.66 23.39 -21.15
C VAL A 200 32.93 24.23 -21.15
N GLY A 201 34.01 23.69 -21.71
CA GLY A 201 35.21 24.46 -22.01
C GLY A 201 35.02 25.21 -23.34
N GLU A 202 35.10 26.53 -23.32
CA GLU A 202 35.40 27.26 -24.54
C GLU A 202 36.80 26.84 -24.98
N GLY A 203 36.88 26.07 -26.07
CA GLY A 203 38.17 25.74 -26.67
C GLY A 203 38.90 27.04 -26.98
N GLN A 204 40.08 27.23 -26.38
CA GLN A 204 41.00 28.27 -26.82
C GLN A 204 41.33 28.00 -28.29
N LEU A 205 40.81 28.87 -29.17
CA LEU A 205 41.18 29.00 -30.58
C LEU A 205 42.62 29.52 -30.69
#